data_AF-A0A6N8FWG7-F1
#
_entry.id   AF-A0A6N8FWG7-F1
#
_cell.length_a   1.000
_cell.length_b   1.000
_cell.length_c   1.000
_cell.angle_alpha   90.00
_cell.angle_beta   90.00
_cell.angle_gamma   90.00
#
_symmetry.space_group_name_H-M   'P 1'
#
loop_
_entity.id
_entity.type
_entity.pdbx_description
1 polymer ?
#
loop_
_entity_poly.entity_id
_entity_poly.type
_entity_poly.pdbx_seq_one_letter_code
_entity_poly.pdbx_strand_id
1 'polypeptide(L)'
;MGKKRLTQLLDQLKANQQTDLQNTAAIYTVAQVAVNELQEATSDVSVLALNPGQSSIDKAELIRRYGSYSNCRQIAKQNGLKFSRNPSWQQLATGFTYLEALQQIVRNYLDKHPDPLLEGITVELKLGSAAGQNKK
;
A
#
# COMPACT_ATOMS: atom_id res chain seq x y z
N MET A 1 11.96 -10.80 -70.18
CA MET A 1 11.14 -10.03 -69.20
C MET A 1 11.18 -10.60 -67.78
N GLY A 2 11.11 -11.93 -67.55
CA GLY A 2 10.99 -12.51 -66.21
C GLY A 2 12.16 -12.33 -65.23
N LYS A 3 13.42 -12.42 -65.69
CA LYS A 3 14.60 -12.33 -64.80
C LYS A 3 14.75 -10.95 -64.14
N LYS A 4 14.53 -9.85 -64.89
CA LYS A 4 14.59 -8.48 -64.35
C LYS A 4 13.57 -8.25 -63.24
N ARG A 5 12.34 -8.74 -63.43
CA ARG A 5 11.26 -8.62 -62.43
C ARG A 5 11.55 -9.42 -61.16
N LEU A 6 12.20 -10.58 -61.32
CA LEU A 6 12.58 -11.44 -60.20
C LEU A 6 13.71 -10.81 -59.36
N THR A 7 14.70 -10.19 -60.00
CA THR A 7 15.73 -9.41 -59.30
C THR A 7 15.12 -8.22 -58.57
N GLN A 8 14.18 -7.50 -59.20
CA GLN A 8 13.47 -6.38 -58.59
C GLN A 8 12.69 -6.79 -57.32
N LEU A 9 12.02 -7.95 -57.36
CA LEU A 9 11.29 -8.49 -56.20
C LEU A 9 12.24 -8.92 -55.08
N LEU A 10 13.41 -9.48 -55.41
CA LEU A 10 14.42 -9.83 -54.41
C LEU A 10 15.01 -8.60 -53.73
N ASP A 11 15.27 -7.52 -54.48
CA ASP A 11 15.76 -6.26 -53.92
C ASP A 11 14.71 -5.60 -53.02
N GLN A 12 13.43 -5.63 -53.43
CA GLN A 12 12.31 -5.16 -52.61
C GLN A 12 12.15 -5.97 -51.32
N LEU A 13 12.26 -7.30 -51.39
CA LEU A 13 12.17 -8.17 -50.21
C LEU A 13 13.27 -7.82 -49.21
N LYS A 14 14.50 -7.62 -49.69
CA LYS A 14 15.64 -7.25 -48.86
C LYS A 14 15.46 -5.88 -48.20
N ALA A 15 14.96 -4.90 -48.96
CA ALA A 15 14.67 -3.57 -48.45
C ALA A 15 13.56 -3.60 -47.37
N ASN A 16 12.50 -4.39 -47.59
CA ASN A 16 11.44 -4.56 -46.61
C ASN A 16 11.96 -5.23 -45.33
N GLN A 17 12.74 -6.30 -45.43
CA GLN A 17 13.34 -6.96 -44.26
C GLN A 17 14.24 -6.01 -43.46
N GLN A 18 15.03 -5.19 -44.15
CA GLN A 18 15.87 -4.19 -43.47
C GLN A 18 15.03 -3.14 -42.75
N THR A 19 13.93 -2.72 -43.36
CA THR A 19 12.99 -1.76 -42.76
C THR A 19 12.27 -2.36 -41.55
N ASP A 20 11.85 -3.63 -41.64
CA ASP A 20 11.21 -4.34 -40.54
C ASP A 20 12.14 -4.50 -39.33
N LEU A 21 13.42 -4.78 -39.56
CA LEU A 21 14.42 -4.84 -38.49
C LEU A 21 14.59 -3.48 -37.79
N GLN A 22 14.64 -2.39 -38.56
CA GLN A 22 14.75 -1.04 -38.00
C GLN A 22 13.49 -0.65 -37.20
N ASN A 23 12.31 -0.95 -37.73
CA ASN A 23 11.04 -0.71 -37.04
C ASN A 23 10.95 -1.52 -35.75
N THR A 24 11.37 -2.78 -35.76
CA THR A 24 11.36 -3.66 -34.59
C THR A 24 12.30 -3.13 -33.50
N ALA A 25 13.50 -2.69 -33.87
CA ALA A 25 14.46 -2.10 -32.93
C ALA A 25 13.93 -0.80 -32.30
N ALA A 26 13.26 0.05 -33.10
CA ALA A 26 12.64 1.27 -32.60
C ALA A 26 11.50 0.97 -31.61
N ILE A 27 10.60 0.04 -31.95
CA ILE A 27 9.50 -0.39 -31.07
C ILE A 27 10.06 -0.97 -29.77
N TYR A 28 11.08 -1.83 -29.84
CA TYR A 28 11.69 -2.41 -28.65
C TYR A 28 12.28 -1.33 -27.73
N THR A 29 12.95 -0.33 -28.30
CA THR A 29 13.54 0.76 -27.52
C THR A 29 12.47 1.59 -26.81
N VAL A 30 11.41 1.97 -27.52
CA VAL A 30 10.29 2.72 -26.93
C VAL A 30 9.58 1.90 -25.84
N ALA A 31 9.36 0.61 -26.10
CA ALA A 31 8.76 -0.29 -25.12
C ALA A 31 9.64 -0.43 -23.87
N GLN A 32 10.96 -0.54 -24.03
CA GLN A 32 11.87 -0.68 -22.90
C GLN A 32 11.93 0.60 -22.06
N VAL A 33 11.89 1.77 -22.69
CA VAL A 33 11.79 3.06 -21.98
C VAL A 33 10.50 3.13 -21.16
N ALA A 34 9.35 2.79 -21.78
CA ALA A 34 8.06 2.79 -21.08
C ALA A 34 8.02 1.80 -19.90
N VAL A 35 8.64 0.62 -20.04
CA VAL A 35 8.76 -0.37 -18.95
C VAL A 35 9.63 0.17 -17.82
N ASN A 36 10.76 0.80 -18.14
CA ASN A 36 11.63 1.38 -17.12
C ASN A 36 10.92 2.52 -16.36
N GLU A 37 10.19 3.40 -17.06
CA GLU A 37 9.39 4.47 -16.44
C GLU A 37 8.29 3.92 -15.52
N LEU A 38 7.60 2.85 -15.92
CA LEU A 38 6.61 2.18 -15.08
C LEU A 38 7.25 1.48 -13.87
N GLN A 39 8.46 0.96 -14.01
CA GLN A 39 9.19 0.29 -12.93
C GLN A 39 9.72 1.31 -11.89
N GLU A 40 10.15 2.48 -12.33
CA GLU A 40 10.45 3.61 -11.45
C GLU A 40 9.18 4.12 -10.75
N ALA A 41 8.07 4.29 -11.47
CA ALA A 41 6.80 4.73 -10.88
C ALA A 41 6.21 3.72 -9.87
N THR A 42 6.48 2.42 -10.03
CA THR A 42 6.05 1.39 -9.07
C THR A 42 6.98 1.26 -7.87
N SER A 43 8.24 1.69 -7.99
CA SER A 43 9.20 1.72 -6.87
C SER A 43 8.82 2.78 -5.83
N ASP A 44 8.11 3.84 -6.23
CA ASP A 44 7.55 4.86 -5.34
C ASP A 44 6.20 4.49 -4.73
N VAL A 45 5.61 3.35 -5.11
CA VAL A 45 4.49 2.76 -4.37
C VAL A 45 5.07 2.10 -3.11
N SER A 46 5.50 2.95 -2.18
CA SER A 46 5.69 2.60 -0.79
C SER A 46 4.31 2.26 -0.25
N VAL A 47 3.86 1.03 -0.53
CA VAL A 47 2.72 0.42 0.13
C VAL A 47 3.01 0.64 1.61
N LEU A 48 2.18 1.43 2.29
CA LEU A 48 2.19 1.57 3.74
C LEU A 48 1.90 0.17 4.28
N ALA A 49 2.94 -0.66 4.34
CA ALA A 49 2.86 -2.02 4.78
C ALA A 49 2.48 -1.93 6.25
N LEU A 50 1.20 -2.12 6.53
CA LEU A 50 0.71 -2.52 7.83
C LEU A 50 1.54 -3.74 8.21
N ASN A 51 2.60 -3.53 8.98
CA ASN A 51 3.43 -4.64 9.42
C ASN A 51 2.62 -5.35 10.51
N PRO A 52 2.00 -6.51 10.22
CA PRO A 52 1.12 -7.17 11.18
C PRO A 52 1.90 -7.72 12.38
N GLY A 53 3.23 -7.64 12.35
CA GLY A 53 4.14 -8.01 13.43
C GLY A 53 4.45 -6.89 14.43
N GLN A 54 3.67 -5.80 14.45
CA GLN A 54 3.83 -4.77 15.48
C GLN A 54 3.63 -5.41 16.86
N SER A 55 4.64 -5.28 17.72
CA SER A 55 4.76 -5.98 19.00
C SER A 55 3.46 -5.89 19.78
N SER A 56 2.81 -7.03 20.02
CA SER A 56 1.54 -7.03 20.75
C SER A 56 1.77 -6.43 22.14
N ILE A 57 1.09 -5.32 22.42
CA ILE A 57 1.19 -4.69 23.74
C ILE A 57 0.56 -5.65 24.73
N ASP A 58 1.38 -6.26 25.59
CA ASP A 58 0.88 -7.19 26.60
C ASP A 58 0.28 -6.45 27.80
N LYS A 59 -0.52 -7.15 28.61
CA LYS A 59 -1.09 -6.65 29.85
C LYS A 59 -0.05 -6.02 30.78
N ALA A 60 1.13 -6.64 30.90
CA ALA A 60 2.21 -6.11 31.73
C ALA A 60 2.64 -4.70 31.26
N GLU A 61 2.68 -4.50 29.95
CA GLU A 61 3.06 -3.23 29.34
C GLU A 61 1.95 -2.18 29.49
N LEU A 62 0.67 -2.56 29.38
CA LEU A 62 -0.45 -1.66 29.67
C LEU A 62 -0.45 -1.19 31.13
N ILE A 63 -0.23 -2.11 32.08
CA ILE A 63 -0.13 -1.80 33.50
C ILE A 63 1.07 -0.89 33.76
N ARG A 64 2.21 -1.15 33.11
CA ARG A 64 3.40 -0.29 33.23
C ARG A 64 3.16 1.13 32.70
N ARG A 65 2.46 1.27 31.57
CA ARG A 65 2.21 2.57 30.91
C ARG A 65 1.10 3.38 31.57
N TYR A 66 0.03 2.73 32.01
CA TYR A 66 -1.20 3.40 32.45
C TYR A 66 -1.61 3.07 33.90
N GLY A 67 -0.86 2.21 34.57
CA GLY A 67 -1.05 1.86 35.98
C GLY A 67 -2.08 0.77 36.20
N SER A 68 -3.36 1.13 36.18
CA SER A 68 -4.46 0.25 36.56
C SER A 68 -5.41 -0.06 35.41
N TYR A 69 -6.21 -1.12 35.54
CA TYR A 69 -7.22 -1.49 34.56
C TYR A 69 -8.25 -0.35 34.30
N SER A 70 -8.69 0.33 35.37
CA SER A 70 -9.62 1.46 35.26
C SER A 70 -9.01 2.60 34.45
N ASN A 71 -7.74 2.91 34.71
CA ASN A 71 -7.01 3.94 34.00
C ASN A 71 -6.80 3.56 32.54
N CYS A 72 -6.40 2.31 32.24
CA CYS A 72 -6.29 1.81 30.87
C CYS A 72 -7.61 2.01 30.10
N ARG A 73 -8.75 1.69 30.72
CA ARG A 73 -10.07 1.87 30.10
C ARG A 73 -10.42 3.34 29.87
N GLN A 74 -10.07 4.21 30.82
CA GLN A 74 -10.29 5.65 30.69
C GLN A 74 -9.45 6.24 29.56
N ILE A 75 -8.16 5.90 29.50
CA ILE A 75 -7.25 6.31 28.43
C ILE A 75 -7.73 5.77 27.08
N ALA A 76 -8.15 4.49 27.01
CA ALA A 76 -8.68 3.92 25.79
C ALA A 76 -9.88 4.73 25.26
N LYS A 77 -10.81 5.12 26.15
CA LYS A 77 -11.97 5.94 25.79
C LYS A 77 -11.55 7.34 25.30
N GLN A 78 -10.57 7.97 25.95
CA GLN A 78 -10.03 9.28 25.53
C GLN A 78 -9.39 9.21 24.14
N ASN A 79 -8.77 8.07 23.81
CA ASN A 79 -8.18 7.82 22.50
C ASN A 79 -9.18 7.32 21.44
N GLY A 80 -10.49 7.37 21.73
CA GLY A 80 -11.54 7.00 20.78
C GLY A 80 -11.86 5.51 20.70
N LEU A 81 -11.24 4.65 21.52
CA LEU A 81 -11.62 3.23 21.61
C LEU A 81 -12.97 3.09 22.33
N LYS A 82 -14.02 2.80 21.55
CA LYS A 82 -15.38 2.55 22.05
C LYS A 82 -15.64 1.05 22.13
N PHE A 83 -15.80 0.52 23.34
CA PHE A 83 -16.15 -0.89 23.58
C PHE A 83 -17.66 -1.03 23.85
N SER A 84 -18.31 -2.06 23.28
CA SER A 84 -19.74 -2.33 23.51
C SER A 84 -20.04 -2.82 24.93
N ARG A 85 -19.11 -3.58 25.53
CA ARG A 85 -19.19 -4.12 26.90
C ARG A 85 -17.90 -3.85 27.65
N ASN A 86 -17.80 -4.29 28.91
CA ASN A 86 -16.55 -4.25 29.67
C ASN A 86 -15.49 -5.10 28.96
N PRO A 87 -14.40 -4.49 28.46
CA PRO A 87 -13.43 -5.20 27.64
C PRO A 87 -12.53 -6.11 28.48
N SER A 88 -12.16 -7.29 27.98
CA SER A 88 -11.12 -8.08 28.63
C SER A 88 -9.74 -7.38 28.52
N TRP A 89 -8.79 -7.77 29.36
CA TRP A 89 -7.40 -7.29 29.24
C TRP A 89 -6.82 -7.53 27.84
N GLN A 90 -7.15 -8.68 27.24
CA GLN A 90 -6.73 -9.01 25.88
C GLN A 90 -7.37 -8.07 24.84
N GLN A 91 -8.66 -7.73 25.00
CA GLN A 91 -9.33 -6.77 24.11
C GLN A 91 -8.74 -5.37 24.22
N LEU A 92 -8.33 -4.95 25.43
CA LEU A 92 -7.61 -3.68 25.61
C LEU A 92 -6.24 -3.73 24.92
N ALA A 93 -5.45 -4.77 25.16
CA ALA A 93 -4.14 -4.99 24.54
C ALA A 93 -4.21 -4.93 23.01
N THR A 94 -5.15 -5.68 22.42
CA THR A 94 -5.41 -5.64 20.98
C THR A 94 -5.86 -4.26 20.53
N GLY A 95 -6.82 -3.63 21.23
CA GLY A 95 -7.31 -2.29 20.89
C GLY A 95 -6.19 -1.24 20.86
N PHE A 96 -5.30 -1.24 21.86
CA PHE A 96 -4.15 -0.34 21.91
C PHE A 96 -3.12 -0.63 20.82
N THR A 97 -2.86 -1.91 20.53
CA THR A 97 -1.93 -2.29 19.45
C THR A 97 -2.43 -1.76 18.10
N TYR A 98 -3.72 -1.95 17.79
CA TYR A 98 -4.32 -1.43 16.56
C TYR A 98 -4.39 0.10 16.53
N LEU A 99 -4.68 0.72 17.67
CA LEU A 99 -4.69 2.17 17.77
C LEU A 99 -3.31 2.78 17.45
N GLU A 100 -2.24 2.24 18.05
CA GLU A 100 -0.87 2.71 17.79
C GLU A 100 -0.49 2.52 16.32
N ALA A 101 -0.83 1.38 15.72
CA ALA A 101 -0.60 1.11 14.30
C ALA A 101 -1.31 2.12 13.39
N LEU A 102 -2.60 2.39 13.64
CA LEU A 102 -3.39 3.34 12.86
C LEU A 102 -2.86 4.78 13.02
N GLN A 103 -2.54 5.19 14.25
CA GLN A 103 -1.95 6.50 14.50
C GLN A 103 -0.61 6.67 13.78
N GLN A 104 0.23 5.64 13.75
CA GLN A 104 1.50 5.67 13.04
C GLN A 104 1.29 5.83 11.53
N ILE A 105 0.32 5.13 10.95
CA ILE A 105 0.00 5.25 9.52
C ILE A 105 -0.50 6.67 9.18
N VAL A 106 -1.43 7.19 9.98
CA VAL A 106 -1.97 8.54 9.76
C VAL A 106 -0.85 9.57 9.86
N ARG A 107 0.03 9.47 10.87
CA ARG A 107 1.19 10.36 11.00
C ARG A 107 2.12 10.25 9.80
N ASN A 108 2.50 9.04 9.40
CA ASN A 108 3.37 8.82 8.24
C ASN A 108 2.77 9.39 6.94
N TYR A 109 1.45 9.33 6.79
CA TYR A 109 0.75 9.90 5.63
C TYR A 109 0.74 11.43 5.68
N LEU A 110 0.38 12.03 6.82
CA LEU A 110 0.36 13.48 7.01
C LEU A 110 1.75 14.12 6.90
N ASP A 111 2.80 13.42 7.36
CA ASP A 111 4.19 13.88 7.21
C ASP A 111 4.62 13.94 5.73
N LYS A 112 4.12 13.04 4.90
CA LYS A 112 4.40 13.02 3.45
C LYS A 112 3.49 13.94 2.65
N HIS A 113 2.27 14.18 3.13
CA HIS A 113 1.24 14.97 2.46
C HIS A 113 0.57 15.94 3.44
N PRO A 114 1.28 16.99 3.90
CA PRO A 114 0.71 17.97 4.80
C PRO A 114 -0.31 18.84 4.05
N ASP A 115 -1.52 18.92 4.58
CA ASP A 115 -2.57 19.83 4.09
C ASP A 115 -3.09 20.68 5.26
N PRO A 116 -2.92 22.02 5.22
CA PRO A 116 -3.38 22.93 6.26
C PRO A 116 -4.89 22.84 6.52
N LEU A 117 -5.69 22.43 5.53
CA LEU A 117 -7.14 22.32 5.67
C LEU A 117 -7.56 21.14 6.57
N LEU A 118 -6.64 20.25 6.92
CA LEU A 118 -6.88 19.14 7.84
C LEU A 118 -6.82 19.55 9.32
N GLU A 119 -6.43 20.79 9.63
CA GLU A 119 -6.38 21.29 11.00
C GLU A 119 -7.76 21.24 11.66
N GLY A 120 -7.84 20.55 12.80
CA GLY A 120 -9.09 20.39 13.57
C GLY A 120 -10.04 19.28 13.07
N ILE A 121 -9.70 18.55 12.00
CA ILE A 121 -10.53 17.44 11.51
C ILE A 121 -10.28 16.18 12.35
N THR A 122 -11.36 15.53 12.82
CA THR A 122 -11.32 14.24 13.51
C THR A 122 -12.06 13.19 12.70
N VAL A 123 -11.41 12.05 12.46
CA VAL A 123 -12.01 10.90 11.75
C VAL A 123 -12.23 9.75 12.74
N GLU A 124 -13.48 9.33 12.92
CA GLU A 124 -13.81 8.15 13.71
C GLU A 124 -13.95 6.91 12.82
N LEU A 125 -13.15 5.88 13.09
CA LEU A 125 -13.20 4.60 12.37
C LEU A 125 -13.92 3.55 13.21
N LYS A 126 -14.92 2.89 12.62
CA LYS A 126 -15.58 1.73 13.23
C LYS A 126 -14.96 0.46 12.69
N LEU A 127 -14.35 -0.33 13.57
CA LEU A 127 -13.87 -1.66 13.21
C LEU A 127 -15.09 -2.56 12.96
N GLY A 128 -15.18 -3.13 11.75
CA GLY A 128 -16.18 -4.13 11.41
C GLY A 128 -16.03 -5.40 12.25
N SER A 129 -17.05 -6.26 12.26
CA SER A 129 -16.96 -7.55 12.93
C SER A 129 -15.90 -8.41 12.26
N ALA A 130 -14.81 -8.72 12.98
CA ALA A 130 -13.80 -9.68 12.54
C ALA A 130 -14.34 -11.13 12.42
N ALA A 131 -15.60 -11.38 12.78
CA ALA A 131 -16.25 -12.69 12.72
C ALA A 131 -16.77 -13.08 11.30
N GLY A 132 -16.38 -12.36 10.25
CA GLY A 132 -16.94 -12.51 8.89
C GLY A 132 -16.13 -13.34 7.90
N GLN A 133 -15.00 -13.94 8.29
CA GLN A 133 -14.17 -14.76 7.38
C GLN A 133 -14.19 -16.25 7.75
N ASN A 134 -15.37 -16.86 7.83
CA ASN A 134 -15.53 -18.32 7.68
C ASN A 134 -17.01 -18.68 7.53
N LYS A 135 -17.54 -18.49 6.32
CA LYS A 135 -18.62 -19.32 5.79
C LYS A 135 -18.30 -19.58 4.31
N LYS A 136 -17.56 -20.65 4.06
CA LYS A 136 -17.70 -21.42 2.83
C LYS A 136 -18.77 -22.47 3.08
#